data_AF-A0AA49Q7D6-F1
#
_entry.id   AF-A0AA49Q7D6-F1
#
_cell.length_a   1.000
_cell.length_b   1.000
_cell.length_c   1.000
_cell.angle_alpha   90.00
_cell.angle_beta   90.00
_cell.angle_gamma   90.00
#
_symmetry.space_group_name_H-M   'P 1'
#
loop_
_entity.id
_entity.type
_entity.pdbx_description
1 polymer ?
#
loop_
_entity_poly.entity_id
_entity_poly.type
_entity_poly.pdbx_seq_one_letter_code
_entity_poly.pdbx_strand_id
1 'polypeptide(L)'
;MSRFTRVPRLIGAALVAVPALLSAQNGALPMKLAPRPTTGPITVADLMTRLYRVADDSMGGRPTGSEGHVKVTQYIADELRRLGLRPAGDNGTYFQDIGMERRGFSATSAVSVGSRSFQIGDDFVPILARGGRARASTAADIVIGGTHGDSTTWISAEAARGKLVVMRPNPRRLQLDQRFMAFGPGSRFADAAAVVLPVLPQLAAPARRQLAQPSLVMGGGARMGAEVPPTLLASPEMAQALMGAAGQSATLALRFEVTPAPGRNVIAVLSGRDPALRGQYVALGAHTDHDPLVPYGVDHDSLRAFNLARERMLRELGERRATPQQLANIRVDVVAARGGRPARTDSIKNGADDDGSGTVTLLELAEAFATAPQKPRRSLLFVFHVAEEIGLLGADYFTEHPTVPLDSVVAQLNMDMVGRGGVDDIAGGGPGYLQLVGSRRLSRELGDLVEEVNRRQPQPFTFDYGFDADGHPERIYCRSDHAMYARYGVPVTFFHTGLHHDYHQVTDEPQYIDYEKMARIATLIHDVTLELGNRAERPKLDGPKPDPNAACKQ
;
A
#
# COMPACT_ATOMS: atom_id res chain seq x y z
N MET A 1 -39.09 27.99 -73.62
CA MET A 1 -39.00 26.92 -72.61
C MET A 1 -37.63 26.27 -72.69
N SER A 2 -36.90 26.29 -71.56
CA SER A 2 -35.67 25.56 -71.19
C SER A 2 -34.47 25.50 -72.16
N ARG A 3 -33.43 26.28 -71.83
CA ARG A 3 -32.06 26.14 -72.35
C ARG A 3 -31.31 25.07 -71.54
N PHE A 4 -30.71 24.10 -72.24
CA PHE A 4 -29.76 23.16 -71.66
C PHE A 4 -28.40 23.85 -71.44
N THR A 5 -27.95 23.92 -70.19
CA THR A 5 -26.56 24.20 -69.82
C THR A 5 -25.93 22.96 -69.19
N ARG A 6 -24.78 22.55 -69.71
CA ARG A 6 -23.92 21.49 -69.16
C ARG A 6 -23.29 21.96 -67.86
N VAL A 7 -23.35 21.13 -66.81
CA VAL A 7 -22.58 21.28 -65.57
C VAL A 7 -21.61 20.09 -65.49
N PRO A 8 -20.31 20.29 -65.19
CA PRO A 8 -19.37 19.20 -65.04
C PRO A 8 -19.54 18.48 -63.70
N ARG A 9 -19.40 17.15 -63.72
CA ARG A 9 -19.36 16.28 -62.53
C ARG A 9 -18.09 16.58 -61.72
N LEU A 10 -18.25 17.18 -60.54
CA LEU A 10 -17.24 17.17 -59.49
C LEU A 10 -17.31 15.81 -58.77
N ILE A 11 -16.26 15.01 -58.93
CA ILE A 11 -16.01 13.82 -58.11
C ILE A 11 -15.56 14.34 -56.73
N GLY A 12 -16.47 14.32 -55.76
CA GLY A 12 -16.13 14.58 -54.36
C GLY A 12 -15.41 13.36 -53.79
N ALA A 13 -14.08 13.42 -53.73
CA ALA A 13 -13.30 12.52 -52.87
C ALA A 13 -13.64 12.86 -51.41
N ALA A 14 -14.41 12.00 -50.75
CA ALA A 14 -14.59 12.06 -49.31
C ALA A 14 -13.26 11.70 -48.65
N LEU A 15 -12.45 12.70 -48.29
CA LEU A 15 -11.37 12.53 -47.33
C LEU A 15 -12.00 12.10 -46.00
N VAL A 16 -11.92 10.82 -45.68
CA VAL A 16 -12.10 10.34 -44.31
C VAL A 16 -10.91 10.89 -43.52
N ALA A 17 -11.14 11.98 -42.78
CA ALA A 17 -10.18 12.50 -41.84
C ALA A 17 -10.03 11.49 -40.69
N VAL A 18 -9.05 10.61 -40.80
CA VAL A 18 -8.50 9.90 -39.64
C VAL A 18 -7.82 10.97 -38.77
N PRO A 19 -8.25 11.20 -37.51
CA PRO A 19 -7.47 12.06 -36.63
C PRO A 19 -6.19 11.31 -36.30
N ALA A 20 -5.11 11.71 -36.95
CA ALA A 20 -3.75 11.41 -36.51
C ALA A 20 -3.50 12.16 -35.19
N LEU A 21 -3.92 11.56 -34.07
CA LEU A 21 -3.44 11.93 -32.73
C LEU A 21 -2.26 11.03 -32.39
N LEU A 22 -1.13 11.30 -33.04
CA LEU A 22 0.18 10.89 -32.55
C LEU A 22 1.15 12.04 -32.82
N SER A 23 1.14 12.96 -31.88
CA SER A 23 2.27 13.83 -31.61
C SER A 23 2.27 14.04 -30.10
N ALA A 24 2.99 13.15 -29.40
CA ALA A 24 3.47 13.39 -28.06
C ALA A 24 4.45 14.59 -28.14
N GLN A 25 3.89 15.79 -28.11
CA GLN A 25 4.64 16.97 -27.72
C GLN A 25 4.67 17.00 -26.20
N ASN A 26 5.82 17.39 -25.64
CA ASN A 26 6.19 17.56 -24.24
C ASN A 26 5.24 18.46 -23.40
N GLY A 27 3.94 18.19 -23.41
CA GLY A 27 2.94 18.84 -22.56
C GLY A 27 2.71 18.02 -21.30
N ALA A 28 2.51 18.69 -20.17
CA ALA A 28 2.07 18.05 -18.94
C ALA A 28 0.74 17.31 -19.18
N LEU A 29 0.61 16.10 -18.64
CA LEU A 29 -0.63 15.33 -18.69
C LEU A 29 -1.76 16.07 -17.95
N PRO A 30 -3.03 15.87 -18.34
CA PRO A 30 -4.15 16.59 -17.73
C PRO A 30 -4.36 16.15 -16.27
N MET A 31 -4.92 17.01 -15.41
CA MET A 31 -5.23 16.62 -14.02
C MET A 31 -6.45 15.69 -13.91
N LYS A 32 -7.33 15.71 -14.90
CA LYS A 32 -8.51 14.85 -14.97
C LYS A 32 -8.66 14.33 -16.40
N LEU A 33 -9.15 13.11 -16.54
CA LEU A 33 -9.37 12.47 -17.83
C LEU A 33 -10.81 11.97 -17.90
N ALA A 34 -11.50 12.28 -19.01
CA ALA A 34 -12.84 11.73 -19.24
C ALA A 34 -12.73 10.21 -19.49
N PRO A 35 -13.58 9.39 -18.84
CA PRO A 35 -13.58 7.94 -19.07
C PRO A 35 -13.84 7.57 -20.53
N ARG A 36 -13.20 6.51 -21.00
CA ARG A 36 -13.37 5.95 -22.35
C ARG A 36 -13.48 4.41 -22.27
N PRO A 37 -14.05 3.74 -23.28
CA PRO A 37 -13.96 2.29 -23.37
C PRO A 37 -12.51 1.86 -23.59
N THR A 38 -12.10 0.76 -22.96
CA THR A 38 -10.80 0.12 -23.16
C THR A 38 -10.83 -0.91 -24.29
N THR A 39 -9.66 -1.35 -24.73
CA THR A 39 -9.50 -2.30 -25.83
C THR A 39 -8.73 -3.55 -25.40
N GLY A 40 -8.65 -4.55 -26.28
CA GLY A 40 -7.94 -5.80 -25.99
C GLY A 40 -6.42 -5.62 -25.81
N PRO A 41 -5.71 -4.98 -26.76
CA PRO A 41 -4.28 -4.73 -26.61
C PRO A 41 -3.97 -3.77 -25.45
N ILE A 42 -2.83 -3.98 -24.79
CA ILE A 42 -2.32 -3.05 -23.77
C ILE A 42 -1.97 -1.73 -24.45
N THR A 43 -2.60 -0.63 -24.04
CA THR A 43 -2.31 0.70 -24.59
C THR A 43 -2.13 1.76 -23.51
N VAL A 44 -1.35 2.80 -23.84
CA VAL A 44 -1.22 4.00 -23.00
C VAL A 44 -2.58 4.62 -22.70
N ALA A 45 -3.47 4.67 -23.68
CA ALA A 45 -4.81 5.26 -23.51
C ALA A 45 -5.67 4.48 -22.51
N ASP A 46 -5.59 3.15 -22.52
CA ASP A 46 -6.35 2.29 -21.63
C ASP A 46 -5.79 2.34 -20.20
N LEU A 47 -4.46 2.27 -20.05
CA LEU A 47 -3.77 2.50 -18.77
C LEU A 47 -4.13 3.85 -18.15
N MET A 48 -4.08 4.94 -18.93
CA MET A 48 -4.52 6.26 -18.48
C MET A 48 -6.00 6.24 -18.07
N THR A 49 -6.87 5.68 -18.92
CA THR A 49 -8.31 5.64 -18.66
C THR A 49 -8.64 4.94 -17.34
N ARG A 50 -7.97 3.82 -17.06
CA ARG A 50 -8.15 3.08 -15.81
C ARG A 50 -7.52 3.80 -14.63
N LEU A 51 -6.30 4.32 -14.76
CA LEU A 51 -5.58 4.92 -13.66
C LEU A 51 -6.23 6.21 -13.17
N TYR A 52 -6.63 7.08 -14.10
CA TYR A 52 -7.38 8.30 -13.78
C TYR A 52 -8.74 8.03 -13.14
N ARG A 53 -9.24 6.79 -13.19
CA ARG A 53 -10.46 6.39 -12.46
C ARG A 53 -10.14 5.84 -11.08
N VAL A 54 -9.15 4.96 -10.99
CA VAL A 54 -8.77 4.30 -9.72
C VAL A 54 -8.17 5.31 -8.75
N ALA A 55 -7.34 6.22 -9.24
CA ALA A 55 -6.67 7.28 -8.49
C ALA A 55 -7.36 8.65 -8.64
N ASP A 56 -8.69 8.67 -8.78
CA ASP A 56 -9.47 9.91 -8.71
C ASP A 56 -9.90 10.22 -7.27
N ASP A 57 -9.98 11.50 -6.93
CA ASP A 57 -10.48 11.97 -5.62
C ASP A 57 -11.83 11.38 -5.21
N SER A 58 -12.69 11.01 -6.16
CA SER A 58 -13.97 10.33 -5.88
C SER A 58 -13.82 8.93 -5.27
N MET A 59 -12.62 8.35 -5.38
CA MET A 59 -12.18 7.14 -4.69
C MET A 59 -11.52 7.41 -3.34
N GLY A 60 -11.38 8.68 -2.94
CA GLY A 60 -10.93 9.08 -1.60
C GLY A 60 -9.61 8.46 -1.15
N GLY A 61 -8.67 8.22 -2.07
CA GLY A 61 -7.37 7.63 -1.79
C GLY A 61 -7.36 6.14 -1.42
N ARG A 62 -8.52 5.47 -1.42
CA ARG A 62 -8.64 4.02 -1.22
C ARG A 62 -7.96 3.43 0.03
N PRO A 63 -7.98 4.05 1.22
CA PRO A 63 -7.50 3.36 2.42
C PRO A 63 -8.29 2.09 2.67
N THR A 64 -7.61 1.03 3.15
CA THR A 64 -8.24 -0.26 3.43
C THR A 64 -9.53 -0.08 4.23
N GLY A 65 -10.61 -0.71 3.76
CA GLY A 65 -11.91 -0.69 4.41
C GLY A 65 -12.67 0.65 4.34
N SER A 66 -12.22 1.58 3.50
CA SER A 66 -12.95 2.80 3.18
C SER A 66 -13.99 2.59 2.08
N GLU A 67 -14.92 3.55 1.96
CA GLU A 67 -15.90 3.57 0.87
C GLU A 67 -15.20 3.59 -0.51
N GLY A 68 -14.12 4.36 -0.64
CA GLY A 68 -13.31 4.44 -1.84
C GLY A 68 -12.70 3.10 -2.26
N HIS A 69 -12.14 2.37 -1.30
CA HIS A 69 -11.60 1.04 -1.54
C HIS A 69 -12.69 0.02 -1.92
N VAL A 70 -13.88 0.12 -1.31
CA VAL A 70 -15.05 -0.69 -1.70
C VAL A 70 -15.47 -0.38 -3.14
N LYS A 71 -15.47 0.89 -3.57
CA LYS A 71 -15.78 1.29 -4.96
C LYS A 71 -14.76 0.71 -5.95
N VAL A 72 -13.46 0.77 -5.65
CA VAL A 72 -12.41 0.25 -6.54
C VAL A 72 -12.47 -1.27 -6.66
N THR A 73 -12.60 -1.99 -5.53
CA THR A 73 -12.76 -3.45 -5.58
C THR A 73 -14.02 -3.86 -6.34
N GLN A 74 -15.11 -3.10 -6.24
CA GLN A 74 -16.32 -3.34 -7.04
C GLN A 74 -16.08 -3.08 -8.53
N TYR A 75 -15.42 -1.97 -8.88
CA TYR A 75 -15.05 -1.65 -10.26
C TYR A 75 -14.20 -2.76 -10.89
N ILE A 76 -13.20 -3.28 -10.17
CA ILE A 76 -12.36 -4.39 -10.61
C ILE A 76 -13.22 -5.63 -10.87
N ALA A 77 -14.08 -6.01 -9.92
CA ALA A 77 -14.96 -7.17 -10.08
C ALA A 77 -15.90 -7.03 -11.29
N ASP A 78 -16.42 -5.82 -11.54
CA ASP A 78 -17.29 -5.53 -12.67
C ASP A 78 -16.53 -5.61 -14.00
N GLU A 79 -15.29 -5.14 -14.06
CA GLU A 79 -14.42 -5.30 -15.24
C GLU A 79 -14.08 -6.76 -15.50
N LEU A 80 -13.68 -7.52 -14.48
CA LEU A 80 -13.41 -8.96 -14.62
C LEU A 80 -14.65 -9.73 -15.09
N ARG A 81 -15.84 -9.34 -14.63
CA ARG A 81 -17.12 -9.87 -15.11
C ARG A 81 -17.41 -9.48 -16.56
N ARG A 82 -17.19 -8.22 -16.93
CA ARG A 82 -17.35 -7.73 -18.31
C ARG A 82 -16.48 -8.52 -19.28
N LEU A 83 -15.27 -8.86 -18.85
CA LEU A 83 -14.29 -9.66 -19.60
C LEU A 83 -14.60 -11.17 -19.61
N GLY A 84 -15.60 -11.63 -18.85
CA GLY A 84 -16.01 -13.03 -18.80
C GLY A 84 -15.06 -13.94 -18.02
N LEU A 85 -14.17 -13.39 -17.18
CA LEU A 85 -13.33 -14.20 -16.31
C LEU A 85 -14.19 -14.88 -15.23
N ARG A 86 -13.82 -16.10 -14.84
CA ARG A 86 -14.58 -16.86 -13.85
C ARG A 86 -14.28 -16.32 -12.44
N PRO A 87 -15.29 -16.04 -11.61
CA PRO A 87 -15.08 -15.69 -10.21
C PRO A 87 -14.33 -16.80 -9.45
N ALA A 88 -13.38 -16.42 -8.61
CA ALA A 88 -12.57 -17.35 -7.82
C ALA A 88 -12.36 -16.87 -6.37
N GLY A 89 -13.29 -16.07 -5.85
CA GLY A 89 -13.42 -15.77 -4.42
C GLY A 89 -14.42 -16.70 -3.73
N ASP A 90 -14.93 -16.27 -2.59
CA ASP A 90 -15.81 -17.04 -1.73
C ASP A 90 -17.17 -17.27 -2.38
N ASN A 91 -17.73 -18.46 -2.17
CA ASN A 91 -19.10 -18.83 -2.57
C ASN A 91 -19.44 -18.51 -4.05
N GLY A 92 -18.46 -18.63 -4.95
CA GLY A 92 -18.64 -18.38 -6.38
C GLY A 92 -18.68 -16.89 -6.76
N THR A 93 -18.28 -16.00 -5.85
CA THR A 93 -18.14 -14.56 -6.12
C THR A 93 -16.70 -14.21 -6.53
N TYR A 94 -16.45 -12.96 -6.92
CA TYR A 94 -15.09 -12.47 -7.14
C TYR A 94 -14.40 -12.07 -5.83
N PHE A 95 -15.09 -12.04 -4.70
CA PHE A 95 -14.56 -11.48 -3.46
C PHE A 95 -14.14 -12.58 -2.51
N GLN A 96 -12.94 -12.49 -1.96
CA GLN A 96 -12.52 -13.26 -0.79
C GLN A 96 -12.48 -12.31 0.40
N ASP A 97 -13.38 -12.51 1.36
CA ASP A 97 -13.44 -11.69 2.58
C ASP A 97 -12.34 -12.14 3.55
N ILE A 98 -11.58 -11.19 4.08
CA ILE A 98 -10.47 -11.46 5.00
C ILE A 98 -10.88 -11.23 6.47
N GLY A 99 -12.15 -10.89 6.74
CA GLY A 99 -12.69 -10.76 8.09
C GLY A 99 -12.14 -9.55 8.84
N MET A 100 -12.02 -8.40 8.17
CA MET A 100 -11.51 -7.18 8.81
C MET A 100 -12.44 -6.65 9.90
N GLU A 101 -11.84 -6.06 10.93
CA GLU A 101 -12.53 -5.45 12.06
C GLU A 101 -11.91 -4.10 12.41
N ARG A 102 -12.75 -3.16 12.84
CA ARG A 102 -12.31 -1.96 13.55
C ARG A 102 -12.32 -2.24 15.03
N ARG A 103 -11.17 -2.01 15.68
CA ARG A 103 -11.00 -2.15 17.12
C ARG A 103 -10.63 -0.82 17.73
N GLY A 104 -11.44 -0.38 18.68
CA GLY A 104 -11.23 0.88 19.39
C GLY A 104 -11.69 0.80 20.83
N PHE A 105 -11.41 1.86 21.57
CA PHE A 105 -11.95 2.04 22.91
C PHE A 105 -13.31 2.73 22.81
N SER A 106 -14.28 2.24 23.57
CA SER A 106 -15.60 2.86 23.70
C SER A 106 -15.45 4.26 24.28
N ALA A 107 -16.29 5.19 23.82
CA ALA A 107 -16.43 6.53 24.40
C ALA A 107 -16.86 6.50 25.88
N THR A 108 -17.36 5.36 26.37
CA THR A 108 -17.71 5.14 27.78
C THR A 108 -16.53 4.69 28.65
N SER A 109 -15.31 4.66 28.08
CA SER A 109 -14.12 4.25 28.79
C SER A 109 -13.66 5.29 29.80
N ALA A 110 -13.34 4.86 31.02
CA ALA A 110 -12.90 5.75 32.09
C ALA A 110 -11.82 5.10 32.98
N VAL A 111 -11.04 5.95 33.63
CA VAL A 111 -10.12 5.57 34.71
C VAL A 111 -10.51 6.32 35.96
N SER A 112 -10.62 5.63 37.10
CA SER A 112 -11.05 6.25 38.36
C SER A 112 -10.10 5.92 39.50
N VAL A 113 -9.88 6.87 40.40
CA VAL A 113 -9.09 6.71 41.62
C VAL A 113 -9.71 7.57 42.73
N GLY A 114 -10.03 6.94 43.87
CA GLY A 114 -10.83 7.59 44.91
C GLY A 114 -12.18 8.08 44.35
N SER A 115 -12.51 9.35 44.59
CA SER A 115 -13.72 9.99 44.06
C SER A 115 -13.54 10.62 42.66
N ARG A 116 -12.33 10.58 42.10
CA ARG A 116 -12.02 11.21 40.81
C ARG A 116 -12.22 10.20 39.67
N SER A 117 -12.83 10.66 38.59
CA SER A 117 -13.00 9.88 37.36
C SER A 117 -12.50 10.69 36.17
N PHE A 118 -11.79 10.03 35.27
CA PHE A 118 -11.15 10.59 34.09
C PHE A 118 -11.73 9.93 32.84
N GLN A 119 -12.13 10.73 31.86
CA GLN A 119 -12.82 10.28 30.65
C GLN A 119 -11.88 10.19 29.46
N ILE A 120 -12.14 9.23 28.58
CA ILE A 120 -11.42 9.11 27.30
C ILE A 120 -11.63 10.35 26.42
N GLY A 121 -10.61 10.71 25.64
CA GLY A 121 -10.59 11.89 24.76
C GLY A 121 -10.10 13.15 25.47
N ASP A 122 -10.74 13.50 26.58
CA ASP A 122 -10.43 14.72 27.34
C ASP A 122 -9.26 14.53 28.30
N ASP A 123 -9.32 13.49 29.14
CA ASP A 123 -8.30 13.22 30.15
C ASP A 123 -7.24 12.24 29.67
N PHE A 124 -7.58 11.34 28.74
CA PHE A 124 -6.59 10.44 28.16
C PHE A 124 -6.96 9.95 26.76
N VAL A 125 -5.95 9.65 25.95
CA VAL A 125 -6.09 8.93 24.67
C VAL A 125 -5.31 7.63 24.75
N PRO A 126 -5.97 6.46 24.68
CA PRO A 126 -5.29 5.18 24.69
C PRO A 126 -4.67 4.88 23.32
N ILE A 127 -3.47 4.29 23.34
CA ILE A 127 -2.83 3.70 22.16
C ILE A 127 -2.49 2.24 22.46
N LEU A 128 -2.61 1.40 21.45
CA LEU A 128 -2.22 -0.01 21.49
C LEU A 128 -1.02 -0.22 20.56
N ALA A 129 -0.09 -1.07 20.97
CA ALA A 129 0.96 -1.54 20.07
C ALA A 129 0.33 -2.26 18.86
N ARG A 130 0.87 -2.03 17.66
CA ARG A 130 0.25 -2.45 16.37
C ARG A 130 -0.21 -3.92 16.42
N GLY A 131 -1.50 -4.14 16.15
CA GLY A 131 -2.12 -5.46 16.06
C GLY A 131 -2.36 -6.17 17.40
N GLY A 132 -1.87 -5.62 18.51
CA GLY A 132 -2.05 -6.18 19.84
C GLY A 132 -3.49 -6.09 20.31
N ARG A 133 -3.92 -7.11 21.06
CA ARG A 133 -5.20 -7.04 21.79
C ARG A 133 -4.95 -6.28 23.08
N ALA A 134 -5.88 -5.43 23.47
CA ALA A 134 -5.77 -4.84 24.78
C ALA A 134 -6.01 -5.88 25.87
N ARG A 135 -5.12 -5.91 26.87
CA ARG A 135 -5.34 -6.70 28.07
C ARG A 135 -6.53 -6.12 28.86
N ALA A 136 -7.57 -6.93 29.06
CA ALA A 136 -8.68 -6.54 29.91
C ALA A 136 -8.22 -6.52 31.38
N SER A 137 -8.32 -5.36 32.03
CA SER A 137 -8.16 -5.21 33.47
C SER A 137 -9.25 -4.28 33.97
N THR A 138 -9.92 -4.65 35.06
CA THR A 138 -10.99 -3.85 35.68
C THR A 138 -10.46 -2.98 36.81
N ALA A 139 -9.33 -3.37 37.42
CA ALA A 139 -8.65 -2.62 38.47
C ALA A 139 -7.17 -3.02 38.56
N ALA A 140 -6.32 -2.08 38.96
CA ALA A 140 -4.90 -2.35 39.17
C ALA A 140 -4.30 -1.41 40.21
N ASP A 141 -3.35 -1.92 40.99
CA ASP A 141 -2.59 -1.08 41.92
C ASP A 141 -1.67 -0.13 41.17
N ILE A 142 -1.57 1.09 41.67
CA ILE A 142 -0.81 2.16 41.05
C ILE A 142 0.64 2.09 41.51
N VAL A 143 1.56 2.07 40.54
CA VAL A 143 3.01 2.17 40.78
C VAL A 143 3.61 3.30 39.96
N ILE A 144 4.62 3.97 40.51
CA ILE A 144 5.36 4.99 39.76
C ILE A 144 6.46 4.30 38.96
N GLY A 145 6.40 4.39 37.63
CA GLY A 145 7.23 3.62 36.72
C GLY A 145 8.61 4.19 36.42
N GLY A 146 8.93 5.40 36.90
CA GLY A 146 10.10 6.18 36.51
C GLY A 146 9.71 7.40 35.68
N THR A 147 10.64 7.96 34.91
CA THR A 147 10.43 9.14 34.06
C THR A 147 10.29 8.72 32.59
N HIS A 148 9.25 9.19 31.91
CA HIS A 148 9.08 8.88 30.48
C HIS A 148 10.27 9.40 29.66
N GLY A 149 10.80 8.58 28.74
CA GLY A 149 11.94 8.94 27.90
C GLY A 149 13.32 8.86 28.57
N ASP A 150 13.38 8.42 29.83
CA ASP A 150 14.64 8.16 30.56
C ASP A 150 14.60 6.77 31.21
N SER A 151 15.05 5.76 30.45
CA SER A 151 15.01 4.36 30.86
C SER A 151 15.89 4.02 32.05
N THR A 152 16.84 4.89 32.43
CA THR A 152 17.71 4.67 33.60
C THR A 152 16.95 4.79 34.91
N THR A 153 15.78 5.43 34.89
CA THR A 153 14.92 5.65 36.06
C THR A 153 13.78 4.64 36.16
N TRP A 154 13.67 3.72 35.20
CA TRP A 154 12.52 2.82 35.11
C TRP A 154 12.58 1.70 36.13
N ILE A 155 11.42 1.35 36.68
CA ILE A 155 11.28 0.16 37.53
C ILE A 155 11.53 -1.14 36.73
N SER A 156 11.69 -2.25 37.43
CA SER A 156 11.78 -3.56 36.77
C SER A 156 10.45 -3.94 36.10
N ALA A 157 10.50 -4.72 35.01
CA ALA A 157 9.28 -5.24 34.38
C ALA A 157 8.48 -6.14 35.34
N GLU A 158 9.16 -6.84 36.24
CA GLU A 158 8.53 -7.64 37.29
C GLU A 158 7.73 -6.78 38.27
N ALA A 159 8.27 -5.63 38.72
CA ALA A 159 7.56 -4.70 39.59
C ALA A 159 6.34 -4.05 38.92
N ALA A 160 6.32 -3.99 37.58
CA ALA A 160 5.22 -3.45 36.79
C ALA A 160 4.10 -4.47 36.53
N ARG A 161 4.34 -5.77 36.78
CA ARG A 161 3.41 -6.86 36.40
C ARG A 161 2.03 -6.69 37.05
N GLY A 162 0.99 -6.60 36.23
CA GLY A 162 -0.40 -6.41 36.64
C GLY A 162 -0.72 -5.04 37.24
N LYS A 163 0.22 -4.09 37.24
CA LYS A 163 0.06 -2.76 37.85
C LYS A 163 -0.37 -1.70 36.84
N LEU A 164 -0.96 -0.62 37.32
CA LEU A 164 -1.12 0.62 36.57
C LEU A 164 0.17 1.43 36.71
N VAL A 165 1.01 1.42 35.68
CA VAL A 165 2.33 2.06 35.72
C VAL A 165 2.19 3.52 35.31
N VAL A 166 2.40 4.45 36.24
CA VAL A 166 2.30 5.89 35.97
C VAL A 166 3.70 6.48 35.83
N MET A 167 3.99 7.02 34.65
CA MET A 167 5.28 7.65 34.37
C MET A 167 5.29 9.10 34.82
N ARG A 168 6.43 9.57 35.33
CA ARG A 168 6.68 10.99 35.59
C ARG A 168 6.84 11.77 34.27
N PRO A 169 6.43 13.05 34.25
CA PRO A 169 6.56 13.88 33.07
C PRO A 169 8.01 14.15 32.71
N ASN A 170 8.24 14.33 31.41
CA ASN A 170 9.51 14.77 30.85
C ASN A 170 9.22 15.94 29.91
N PRO A 171 9.91 17.09 30.04
CA PRO A 171 9.69 18.25 29.18
C PRO A 171 10.11 18.02 27.72
N ARG A 172 10.86 16.96 27.43
CA ARG A 172 11.19 16.59 26.06
C ARG A 172 9.92 16.24 25.29
N ARG A 173 9.83 16.76 24.05
CA ARG A 173 8.73 16.48 23.13
C ARG A 173 8.65 14.98 22.83
N LEU A 174 7.48 14.40 23.04
CA LEU A 174 7.15 13.03 22.66
C LEU A 174 7.28 12.86 21.14
N GLN A 175 7.99 11.82 20.72
CA GLN A 175 8.03 11.36 19.34
C GLN A 175 7.38 9.98 19.31
N LEU A 176 6.16 9.89 18.78
CA LEU A 176 5.42 8.63 18.58
C LEU A 176 5.91 7.95 17.29
N ASP A 177 7.20 7.63 17.23
CA ASP A 177 7.82 6.96 16.09
C ASP A 177 7.91 5.44 16.30
N GLN A 178 8.44 4.71 15.32
CA GLN A 178 8.64 3.26 15.43
C GLN A 178 9.54 2.87 16.61
N ARG A 179 10.52 3.71 16.98
CA ARG A 179 11.40 3.45 18.13
C ARG A 179 10.65 3.55 19.44
N PHE A 180 9.76 4.54 19.59
CA PHE A 180 8.87 4.64 20.74
C PHE A 180 8.00 3.39 20.88
N MET A 181 7.44 2.89 19.77
CA MET A 181 6.61 1.68 19.81
C MET A 181 7.42 0.43 20.16
N ALA A 182 8.65 0.30 19.63
CA ALA A 182 9.49 -0.87 19.84
C ALA A 182 10.18 -0.92 21.22
N PHE A 183 10.61 0.23 21.75
CA PHE A 183 11.47 0.32 22.94
C PHE A 183 10.90 1.21 24.06
N GLY A 184 9.71 1.76 23.88
CA GLY A 184 9.07 2.63 24.86
C GLY A 184 8.52 1.89 26.09
N PRO A 185 7.94 2.65 27.05
CA PRO A 185 7.38 2.09 28.28
C PRO A 185 6.38 0.95 28.06
N GLY A 186 5.53 1.03 27.02
CA GLY A 186 4.57 -0.04 26.70
C GLY A 186 5.23 -1.38 26.35
N SER A 187 6.39 -1.34 25.67
CA SER A 187 7.20 -2.53 25.35
C SER A 187 7.94 -3.04 26.59
N ARG A 188 8.54 -2.14 27.38
CA ARG A 188 9.23 -2.49 28.62
C ARG A 188 8.31 -3.16 29.65
N PHE A 189 7.09 -2.65 29.78
CA PHE A 189 6.12 -3.06 30.78
C PHE A 189 4.99 -3.91 30.16
N ALA A 190 5.32 -4.84 29.26
CA ALA A 190 4.36 -5.66 28.53
C ALA A 190 3.41 -6.51 29.40
N ASP A 191 3.76 -6.74 30.68
CA ASP A 191 2.92 -7.46 31.65
C ASP A 191 2.10 -6.53 32.57
N ALA A 192 2.15 -5.22 32.37
CA ALA A 192 1.35 -4.26 33.15
C ALA A 192 -0.16 -4.40 32.85
N ALA A 193 -0.99 -3.80 33.71
CA ALA A 193 -2.41 -3.63 33.40
C ALA A 193 -2.62 -2.51 32.38
N ALA A 194 -1.91 -1.39 32.55
CA ALA A 194 -1.81 -0.28 31.60
C ALA A 194 -0.61 0.60 31.95
N VAL A 195 -0.16 1.42 31.00
CA VAL A 195 0.92 2.39 31.20
C VAL A 195 0.38 3.81 30.99
N VAL A 196 0.58 4.72 31.92
CA VAL A 196 0.10 6.12 31.85
C VAL A 196 1.27 7.06 31.56
N LEU A 197 1.15 7.84 30.48
CA LEU A 197 2.13 8.84 30.06
C LEU A 197 1.52 10.25 30.15
N PRO A 198 2.05 11.17 30.98
CA PRO A 198 1.53 12.54 31.13
C PRO A 198 1.97 13.44 29.96
N VAL A 199 1.49 13.15 28.75
CA VAL A 199 1.96 13.75 27.49
C VAL A 199 0.83 14.28 26.62
N LEU A 200 -0.43 14.17 27.05
CA LEU A 200 -1.58 14.58 26.24
C LEU A 200 -1.52 16.05 25.77
N PRO A 201 -1.06 17.04 26.57
CA PRO A 201 -0.92 18.43 26.10
C PRO A 201 0.15 18.63 25.03
N GLN A 202 1.08 17.68 24.86
CA GLN A 202 2.10 17.74 23.81
C GLN A 202 1.54 17.40 22.42
N LEU A 203 0.30 16.90 22.35
CA LEU A 203 -0.37 16.49 21.13
C LEU A 203 -1.41 17.53 20.68
N ALA A 204 -1.28 17.97 19.43
CA ALA A 204 -2.29 18.82 18.79
C ALA A 204 -3.64 18.08 18.71
N ALA A 205 -4.76 18.83 18.73
CA ALA A 205 -6.10 18.25 18.69
C ALA A 205 -6.35 17.28 17.51
N PRO A 206 -5.88 17.56 16.27
CA PRO A 206 -6.00 16.59 15.17
C PRO A 206 -5.30 15.26 15.45
N ALA A 207 -4.08 15.30 16.01
CA ALA A 207 -3.32 14.10 16.36
C ALA A 207 -4.03 13.28 17.46
N ARG A 208 -4.60 13.96 18.47
CA ARG A 208 -5.41 13.30 19.52
C ARG A 208 -6.62 12.58 18.92
N ARG A 209 -7.37 13.25 18.03
CA ARG A 209 -8.51 12.65 17.33
C ARG A 209 -8.12 11.44 16.48
N GLN A 210 -6.99 11.52 15.79
CA GLN A 210 -6.48 10.41 14.97
C GLN A 210 -6.11 9.19 15.82
N LEU A 211 -5.38 9.40 16.93
CA LEU A 211 -5.00 8.32 17.84
C LEU A 211 -6.20 7.68 18.55
N ALA A 212 -7.29 8.42 18.74
CA ALA A 212 -8.53 7.91 19.31
C ALA A 212 -9.39 7.11 18.30
N GLN A 213 -9.08 7.16 17.00
CA GLN A 213 -9.85 6.39 16.02
C GLN A 213 -9.64 4.88 16.19
N PRO A 214 -10.69 4.07 16.02
CA PRO A 214 -10.55 2.62 15.95
C PRO A 214 -9.53 2.20 14.88
N SER A 215 -8.60 1.33 15.26
CA SER A 215 -7.62 0.75 14.34
C SER A 215 -8.25 -0.37 13.53
N LEU A 216 -7.90 -0.45 12.25
CA LEU A 216 -8.31 -1.55 11.40
C LEU A 216 -7.34 -2.73 11.56
N VAL A 217 -7.88 -3.93 11.78
CA VAL A 217 -7.11 -5.16 11.99
C VAL A 217 -7.84 -6.35 11.40
N MET A 218 -7.14 -7.47 11.23
CA MET A 218 -7.78 -8.76 10.95
C MET A 218 -8.56 -9.27 12.17
N GLY A 219 -9.77 -9.77 11.91
CA GLY A 219 -10.62 -10.49 12.87
C GLY A 219 -10.04 -11.86 13.24
N GLY A 220 -10.74 -12.60 14.10
CA GLY A 220 -10.26 -13.82 14.79
C GLY A 220 -9.36 -14.78 13.98
N GLY A 221 -8.34 -15.36 14.63
CA GLY A 221 -7.40 -16.32 14.01
C GLY A 221 -6.09 -16.51 14.79
N ALA A 222 -5.22 -17.43 14.32
CA ALA A 222 -3.94 -17.82 14.94
C ALA A 222 -2.88 -16.70 15.00
N ARG A 223 -3.14 -15.56 14.34
CA ARG A 223 -2.30 -14.35 14.36
C ARG A 223 -2.99 -13.14 15.00
N MET A 224 -3.98 -13.36 15.88
CA MET A 224 -4.38 -12.28 16.79
C MET A 224 -3.13 -11.83 17.56
N GLY A 225 -2.79 -10.53 17.50
CA GLY A 225 -1.63 -10.01 18.21
C GLY A 225 -1.73 -10.27 19.71
N ALA A 226 -0.57 -10.39 20.36
CA ALA A 226 -0.47 -10.65 21.79
C ALA A 226 -1.31 -9.65 22.61
N GLU A 227 -1.78 -10.09 23.79
CA GLU A 227 -2.39 -9.17 24.73
C GLU A 227 -1.34 -8.22 25.29
N VAL A 228 -1.47 -6.94 24.94
CA VAL A 228 -0.58 -5.86 25.33
C VAL A 228 -1.32 -4.86 26.23
N PRO A 229 -0.63 -4.26 27.21
CA PRO A 229 -1.21 -3.20 28.00
C PRO A 229 -1.42 -1.96 27.14
N PRO A 230 -2.59 -1.32 27.25
CA PRO A 230 -2.78 -0.03 26.61
C PRO A 230 -1.86 1.02 27.24
N THR A 231 -1.31 1.89 26.41
CA THR A 231 -0.62 3.09 26.87
C THR A 231 -1.60 4.26 26.83
N LEU A 232 -1.92 4.82 27.98
CA LEU A 232 -2.84 5.96 28.15
C LEU A 232 -2.03 7.26 28.10
N LEU A 233 -2.15 8.00 27.00
CA LEU A 233 -1.59 9.34 26.88
C LEU A 233 -2.50 10.29 27.67
N ALA A 234 -2.11 10.62 28.89
CA ALA A 234 -2.95 11.25 29.89
C ALA A 234 -2.67 12.75 30.07
N SER A 235 -3.67 13.46 30.57
CA SER A 235 -3.60 14.83 31.04
C SER A 235 -2.71 14.93 32.28
N PRO A 236 -2.09 16.11 32.54
CA PRO A 236 -1.34 16.35 33.76
C PRO A 236 -2.18 16.10 35.01
N GLU A 237 -3.46 16.47 34.98
CA GLU A 237 -4.40 16.34 36.09
C GLU A 237 -4.66 14.88 36.45
N MET A 238 -4.87 14.03 35.44
CA MET A 238 -5.02 12.58 35.61
C MET A 238 -3.75 11.95 36.16
N ALA A 239 -2.61 12.25 35.56
CA ALA A 239 -1.34 11.67 35.99
C ALA A 239 -0.96 12.09 37.41
N GLN A 240 -1.18 13.34 37.79
CA GLN A 240 -0.93 13.82 39.15
C GLN A 240 -1.84 13.14 40.17
N ALA A 241 -3.12 12.94 39.84
CA ALA A 241 -4.05 12.22 40.70
C ALA A 241 -3.60 10.78 40.97
N LEU A 242 -3.21 10.07 39.90
CA LEU A 242 -2.76 8.69 40.00
C LEU A 242 -1.43 8.60 40.76
N MET A 243 -0.46 9.47 40.48
CA MET A 243 0.81 9.50 41.23
C MET A 243 0.60 9.79 42.72
N GLY A 244 -0.31 10.69 43.08
CA GLY A 244 -0.65 10.98 44.48
C GLY A 244 -1.33 9.83 45.22
N ALA A 245 -1.89 8.88 44.47
CA ALA A 245 -2.53 7.67 44.98
C ALA A 245 -1.66 6.41 44.78
N ALA A 246 -0.35 6.55 44.54
CA ALA A 246 0.56 5.42 44.42
C ALA A 246 0.44 4.47 45.63
N GLY A 247 0.35 3.16 45.37
CA GLY A 247 0.06 2.14 46.39
C GLY A 247 -1.43 1.88 46.63
N GLN A 248 -2.34 2.69 46.09
CA GLN A 248 -3.78 2.39 46.05
C GLN A 248 -4.16 1.71 44.72
N SER A 249 -5.39 1.21 44.62
CA SER A 249 -5.93 0.65 43.37
C SER A 249 -6.74 1.67 42.58
N ALA A 250 -6.50 1.74 41.28
CA ALA A 250 -7.36 2.46 40.33
C ALA A 250 -8.34 1.48 39.68
N THR A 251 -9.55 1.97 39.35
CA THR A 251 -10.49 1.26 38.49
C THR A 251 -10.19 1.60 37.04
N LEU A 252 -10.11 0.56 36.19
CA LEU A 252 -9.85 0.67 34.76
C LEU A 252 -11.11 0.19 34.02
N ALA A 253 -12.03 1.11 33.73
CA ALA A 253 -13.21 0.81 32.93
C ALA A 253 -12.91 1.01 31.43
N LEU A 254 -11.86 0.36 30.91
CA LEU A 254 -11.48 0.43 29.50
C LEU A 254 -12.32 -0.57 28.69
N ARG A 255 -13.34 -0.07 27.99
CA ARG A 255 -14.26 -0.91 27.22
C ARG A 255 -13.84 -0.94 25.75
N PHE A 256 -13.85 -2.12 25.16
CA PHE A 256 -13.48 -2.31 23.76
C PHE A 256 -14.70 -2.48 22.90
N GLU A 257 -14.69 -1.79 21.77
CA GLU A 257 -15.65 -1.97 20.71
C GLU A 257 -14.95 -2.57 19.51
N VAL A 258 -15.55 -3.65 19.01
CA VAL A 258 -15.12 -4.33 17.79
C VAL A 258 -16.30 -4.28 16.85
N THR A 259 -16.08 -3.71 15.67
CA THR A 259 -17.10 -3.66 14.62
C THR A 259 -16.55 -4.26 13.34
N PRO A 260 -17.33 -5.05 12.59
CA PRO A 260 -16.91 -5.53 11.27
C PRO A 260 -16.54 -4.37 10.35
N ALA A 261 -15.57 -4.60 9.49
CA ALA A 261 -15.11 -3.63 8.51
C ALA A 261 -14.88 -4.32 7.15
N PRO A 262 -15.03 -3.60 6.03
CA PRO A 262 -14.75 -4.19 4.72
C PRO A 262 -13.26 -4.53 4.58
N GLY A 263 -12.98 -5.72 4.04
CA GLY A 263 -11.66 -6.11 3.59
C GLY A 263 -11.79 -7.32 2.67
N ARG A 264 -11.54 -7.13 1.38
CA ARG A 264 -11.74 -8.18 0.38
C ARG A 264 -10.68 -8.17 -0.70
N ASN A 265 -10.07 -9.32 -0.95
CA ASN A 265 -9.33 -9.55 -2.18
C ASN A 265 -10.35 -9.66 -3.33
N VAL A 266 -9.95 -9.31 -4.57
CA VAL A 266 -10.73 -9.60 -5.78
C VAL A 266 -10.00 -10.66 -6.60
N ILE A 267 -10.67 -11.77 -6.89
CA ILE A 267 -10.02 -12.97 -7.43
C ILE A 267 -10.80 -13.50 -8.63
N ALA A 268 -10.10 -13.71 -9.74
CA ALA A 268 -10.66 -14.28 -10.95
C ALA A 268 -9.70 -15.25 -11.64
N VAL A 269 -10.28 -16.20 -12.39
CA VAL A 269 -9.55 -17.18 -13.18
C VAL A 269 -9.91 -17.06 -14.65
N LEU A 270 -8.87 -16.99 -15.49
CA LEU A 270 -8.98 -17.28 -16.91
C LEU A 270 -8.54 -18.72 -17.16
N SER A 271 -9.45 -19.57 -17.67
CA SER A 271 -9.16 -20.99 -17.85
C SER A 271 -8.17 -21.22 -19.01
N GLY A 272 -7.16 -22.04 -18.75
CA GLY A 272 -6.20 -22.47 -19.77
C GLY A 272 -6.82 -23.38 -20.82
N ARG A 273 -6.23 -23.38 -22.03
CA ARG A 273 -6.72 -24.15 -23.18
C ARG A 273 -6.40 -25.65 -23.12
N ASP A 274 -5.38 -26.04 -22.35
CA ASP A 274 -4.88 -27.42 -22.32
C ASP A 274 -5.48 -28.18 -21.14
N PRO A 275 -6.28 -29.24 -21.35
CA PRO A 275 -6.88 -30.01 -20.26
C PRO A 275 -5.88 -30.59 -19.25
N ALA A 276 -4.65 -30.88 -19.66
CA ALA A 276 -3.61 -31.42 -18.78
C ALA A 276 -2.92 -30.34 -17.94
N LEU A 277 -2.87 -29.09 -18.43
CA LEU A 277 -2.16 -28.00 -17.76
C LEU A 277 -3.07 -26.93 -17.16
N ARG A 278 -4.36 -26.87 -17.51
CA ARG A 278 -5.32 -25.87 -17.01
C ARG A 278 -5.57 -25.94 -15.49
N GLY A 279 -5.19 -27.04 -14.85
CA GLY A 279 -5.18 -27.17 -13.38
C GLY A 279 -3.95 -26.56 -12.70
N GLN A 280 -2.99 -26.04 -13.48
CA GLN A 280 -1.86 -25.25 -12.99
C GLN A 280 -2.08 -23.78 -13.33
N TYR A 281 -1.53 -22.89 -12.50
CA TYR A 281 -1.79 -21.46 -12.58
C TYR A 281 -0.51 -20.65 -12.64
N VAL A 282 -0.48 -19.64 -13.52
CA VAL A 282 0.39 -18.47 -13.32
C VAL A 282 -0.43 -17.46 -12.54
N ALA A 283 0.02 -17.07 -11.36
CA ALA A 283 -0.64 -16.07 -10.53
C ALA A 283 -0.11 -14.68 -10.86
N LEU A 284 -1.01 -13.70 -10.94
CA LEU A 284 -0.72 -12.29 -11.20
C LEU A 284 -1.36 -11.48 -10.07
N GLY A 285 -0.61 -10.65 -9.35
CA GLY A 285 -1.16 -9.88 -8.23
C GLY A 285 -0.60 -8.47 -7.98
N ALA A 286 -1.50 -7.60 -7.54
CA ALA A 286 -1.27 -6.19 -7.25
C ALA A 286 -2.21 -5.79 -6.11
N HIS A 287 -1.84 -4.83 -5.26
CA HIS A 287 -2.72 -4.37 -4.20
C HIS A 287 -3.58 -3.20 -4.64
N THR A 288 -4.72 -3.04 -3.97
CA THR A 288 -5.79 -2.10 -4.40
C THR A 288 -6.04 -0.97 -3.42
N ASP A 289 -5.59 -1.13 -2.18
CA ASP A 289 -5.60 -0.07 -1.18
C ASP A 289 -4.38 0.83 -1.32
N HIS A 290 -4.46 2.00 -0.68
CA HIS A 290 -3.33 2.89 -0.47
C HIS A 290 -3.41 3.53 0.92
N ASP A 291 -2.42 4.33 1.28
CA ASP A 291 -2.32 5.01 2.57
C ASP A 291 -3.58 5.83 2.97
N PRO A 292 -3.84 5.99 4.28
CA PRO A 292 -4.85 6.90 4.78
C PRO A 292 -4.65 8.37 4.38
N LEU A 293 -5.76 9.11 4.34
CA LEU A 293 -5.76 10.55 4.13
C LEU A 293 -4.94 11.28 5.19
N VAL A 294 -4.36 12.41 4.79
CA VAL A 294 -3.70 13.34 5.70
C VAL A 294 -4.77 14.07 6.53
N PRO A 295 -4.65 14.16 7.87
CA PRO A 295 -5.68 14.76 8.73
C PRO A 295 -5.81 16.29 8.58
N TYR A 296 -4.96 16.91 7.77
CA TYR A 296 -4.96 18.32 7.43
C TYR A 296 -4.58 18.49 5.97
N GLY A 297 -5.04 19.59 5.37
CA GLY A 297 -4.67 19.94 4.01
C GLY A 297 -3.19 20.33 3.91
N VAL A 298 -2.50 19.79 2.91
CA VAL A 298 -1.12 20.09 2.55
C VAL A 298 -1.12 20.71 1.17
N ASP A 299 -0.36 21.79 0.96
CA ASP A 299 -0.23 22.37 -0.37
C ASP A 299 0.60 21.47 -1.28
N HIS A 300 -0.07 20.83 -2.23
CA HIS A 300 0.48 19.85 -3.15
C HIS A 300 1.72 20.35 -3.87
N ASP A 301 1.63 21.52 -4.50
CA ASP A 301 2.70 22.05 -5.34
C ASP A 301 3.95 22.36 -4.49
N SER A 302 3.73 22.78 -3.24
CA SER A 302 4.83 23.04 -2.30
C SER A 302 5.46 21.76 -1.79
N LEU A 303 4.67 20.73 -1.46
CA LEU A 303 5.17 19.43 -1.03
C LEU A 303 6.03 18.79 -2.12
N ARG A 304 5.51 18.76 -3.36
CA ARG A 304 6.21 18.13 -4.48
C ARG A 304 7.53 18.83 -4.80
N ALA A 305 7.52 20.16 -4.92
CA ALA A 305 8.73 20.95 -5.17
C ALA A 305 9.77 20.76 -4.07
N PHE A 306 9.34 20.74 -2.80
CA PHE A 306 10.23 20.48 -1.67
C PHE A 306 10.84 19.08 -1.73
N ASN A 307 10.04 18.04 -1.98
CA ASN A 307 10.53 16.66 -2.02
C ASN A 307 11.51 16.45 -3.19
N LEU A 308 11.21 16.98 -4.38
CA LEU A 308 12.12 16.98 -5.53
C LEU A 308 13.49 17.59 -5.18
N ALA A 309 13.47 18.79 -4.60
CA ALA A 309 14.71 19.47 -4.20
C ALA A 309 15.46 18.70 -3.11
N ARG A 310 14.74 18.14 -2.12
CA ARG A 310 15.33 17.32 -1.05
C ARG A 310 16.04 16.10 -1.60
N GLU A 311 15.38 15.35 -2.49
CA GLU A 311 15.97 14.15 -3.10
C GLU A 311 17.20 14.50 -3.94
N ARG A 312 17.12 15.58 -4.72
CA ARG A 312 18.26 16.10 -5.47
C ARG A 312 19.43 16.45 -4.57
N MET A 313 19.19 17.18 -3.48
CA MET A 313 20.23 17.53 -2.51
C MET A 313 20.85 16.29 -1.84
N LEU A 314 20.02 15.32 -1.45
CA LEU A 314 20.50 14.11 -0.82
C LEU A 314 21.41 13.32 -1.77
N ARG A 315 21.03 13.20 -3.04
CA ARG A 315 21.80 12.46 -4.05
C ARG A 315 23.05 13.19 -4.52
N GLU A 316 22.95 14.48 -4.83
CA GLU A 316 24.06 15.25 -5.41
C GLU A 316 25.04 15.76 -4.36
N LEU A 317 24.56 16.08 -3.16
CA LEU A 317 25.35 16.80 -2.13
C LEU A 317 25.51 15.99 -0.83
N GLY A 318 24.76 14.89 -0.64
CA GLY A 318 24.73 14.16 0.62
C GLY A 318 24.07 14.93 1.78
N GLU A 319 23.32 15.99 1.46
CA GLU A 319 22.75 16.89 2.45
C GLU A 319 21.36 16.46 2.89
N ARG A 320 21.13 16.43 4.21
CA ARG A 320 19.82 16.07 4.81
C ARG A 320 18.98 17.27 5.24
N ARG A 321 19.54 18.48 5.21
CA ARG A 321 18.86 19.72 5.64
C ARG A 321 19.17 20.84 4.66
N ALA A 322 18.14 21.58 4.26
CA ALA A 322 18.28 22.71 3.36
C ALA A 322 18.87 23.94 4.05
N THR A 323 19.82 24.57 3.38
CA THR A 323 20.34 25.91 3.68
C THR A 323 19.30 26.99 3.38
N PRO A 324 19.44 28.22 3.92
CA PRO A 324 18.57 29.33 3.58
C PRO A 324 18.49 29.61 2.07
N GLN A 325 19.60 29.45 1.34
CA GLN A 325 19.63 29.64 -0.11
C GLN A 325 18.86 28.54 -0.86
N GLN A 326 19.01 27.27 -0.46
CA GLN A 326 18.22 26.17 -1.05
C GLN A 326 16.73 26.34 -0.77
N LEU A 327 16.35 26.79 0.43
CA LEU A 327 14.95 27.12 0.74
C LEU A 327 14.41 28.28 -0.13
N ALA A 328 15.25 29.27 -0.45
CA ALA A 328 14.87 30.33 -1.38
C ALA A 328 14.64 29.79 -2.79
N ASN A 329 15.50 28.88 -3.27
CA ASN A 329 15.33 28.22 -4.56
C ASN A 329 14.05 27.37 -4.62
N ILE A 330 13.77 26.59 -3.58
CA ILE A 330 12.53 25.80 -3.48
C ILE A 330 11.29 26.70 -3.59
N ARG A 331 11.32 27.90 -2.99
CA ARG A 331 10.20 28.87 -3.12
C ARG A 331 10.01 29.35 -4.56
N VAL A 332 11.08 29.50 -5.33
CA VAL A 332 10.98 29.82 -6.76
C VAL A 332 10.34 28.66 -7.52
N ASP A 333 10.75 27.43 -7.23
CA ASP A 333 10.18 26.22 -7.86
C ASP A 333 8.68 26.08 -7.54
N VAL A 334 8.26 26.40 -6.31
CA VAL A 334 6.84 26.44 -5.91
C VAL A 334 6.05 27.44 -6.74
N VAL A 335 6.57 28.67 -6.91
CA VAL A 335 5.90 29.72 -7.69
C VAL A 335 5.80 29.31 -9.16
N ALA A 336 6.85 28.71 -9.70
CA ALA A 336 6.86 28.17 -11.06
C ALA A 336 5.83 27.05 -11.24
N ALA A 337 5.79 26.07 -10.33
CA ALA A 337 4.85 24.95 -10.36
C ALA A 337 3.39 25.42 -10.27
N ARG A 338 3.11 26.46 -9.47
CA ARG A 338 1.78 27.04 -9.38
C ARG A 338 1.35 27.73 -10.67
N GLY A 339 2.27 28.33 -11.42
CA GLY A 339 1.93 29.06 -12.65
C GLY A 339 0.88 30.14 -12.43
N GLY A 340 0.91 30.81 -11.28
CA GLY A 340 -0.06 31.84 -10.87
C GLY A 340 -1.35 31.30 -10.22
N ARG A 341 -1.54 29.98 -10.13
CA ARG A 341 -2.67 29.37 -9.40
C ARG A 341 -2.54 29.57 -7.88
N PRO A 342 -3.65 29.62 -7.13
CA PRO A 342 -3.60 29.57 -5.67
C PRO A 342 -3.03 28.23 -5.19
N ALA A 343 -2.63 28.17 -3.91
CA ALA A 343 -2.17 26.94 -3.28
C ALA A 343 -3.23 25.83 -3.42
N ARG A 344 -2.82 24.66 -3.89
CA ARG A 344 -3.70 23.50 -4.05
C ARG A 344 -3.59 22.64 -2.82
N THR A 345 -4.43 22.95 -1.85
CA THR A 345 -4.48 22.22 -0.58
C THR A 345 -5.19 20.89 -0.77
N ASP A 346 -4.51 19.80 -0.43
CA ASP A 346 -5.00 18.43 -0.58
C ASP A 346 -4.78 17.61 0.69
N SER A 347 -5.62 16.61 0.90
CA SER A 347 -5.51 15.64 1.98
C SER A 347 -5.58 14.20 1.49
N ILE A 348 -5.91 14.01 0.20
CA ILE A 348 -6.09 12.70 -0.39
C ILE A 348 -4.75 12.23 -0.95
N LYS A 349 -4.35 11.02 -0.58
CA LYS A 349 -3.25 10.33 -1.24
C LYS A 349 -3.89 9.43 -2.28
N ASN A 350 -3.85 9.83 -3.55
CA ASN A 350 -4.56 9.11 -4.60
C ASN A 350 -3.87 7.80 -5.00
N GLY A 351 -2.61 7.59 -4.64
CA GLY A 351 -1.92 6.32 -4.85
C GLY A 351 -1.87 5.93 -6.31
N ALA A 352 -1.47 6.87 -7.18
CA ALA A 352 -1.46 6.65 -8.61
C ALA A 352 -0.38 5.64 -9.00
N ASP A 353 0.84 5.78 -8.50
CA ASP A 353 1.85 4.74 -8.68
C ASP A 353 1.68 3.62 -7.66
N ASP A 354 1.35 3.95 -6.42
CA ASP A 354 1.28 3.04 -5.28
C ASP A 354 -0.16 2.81 -4.76
N ASP A 355 -0.82 1.69 -5.09
CA ASP A 355 -0.53 0.83 -6.22
C ASP A 355 -1.63 0.87 -7.28
N GLY A 356 -2.06 2.10 -7.60
CA GLY A 356 -2.93 2.34 -8.74
C GLY A 356 -2.32 1.78 -10.03
N SER A 357 -1.00 1.91 -10.20
CA SER A 357 -0.29 1.50 -11.40
C SER A 357 -0.30 -0.03 -11.58
N GLY A 358 0.08 -0.80 -10.56
CA GLY A 358 0.03 -2.25 -10.57
C GLY A 358 -1.39 -2.78 -10.71
N THR A 359 -2.35 -2.19 -9.99
CA THR A 359 -3.79 -2.51 -10.11
C THR A 359 -4.27 -2.40 -11.55
N VAL A 360 -4.00 -1.29 -12.25
CA VAL A 360 -4.53 -1.12 -13.60
C VAL A 360 -3.72 -1.89 -14.64
N THR A 361 -2.41 -2.10 -14.43
CA THR A 361 -1.62 -3.04 -15.24
C THR A 361 -2.21 -4.45 -15.13
N LEU A 362 -2.62 -4.89 -13.94
CA LEU A 362 -3.24 -6.21 -13.77
C LEU A 362 -4.60 -6.33 -14.49
N LEU A 363 -5.40 -5.25 -14.51
CA LEU A 363 -6.64 -5.19 -15.30
C LEU A 363 -6.37 -5.22 -16.82
N GLU A 364 -5.34 -4.51 -17.30
CA GLU A 364 -4.93 -4.54 -18.70
C GLU A 364 -4.46 -5.94 -19.12
N LEU A 365 -3.68 -6.62 -18.28
CA LEU A 365 -3.28 -8.01 -18.49
C LEU A 365 -4.52 -8.91 -18.57
N ALA A 366 -5.50 -8.72 -17.68
CA ALA A 366 -6.74 -9.48 -17.72
C ALA A 366 -7.50 -9.28 -19.03
N GLU A 367 -7.64 -8.04 -19.51
CA GLU A 367 -8.32 -7.74 -20.77
C GLU A 367 -7.56 -8.27 -21.99
N ALA A 368 -6.24 -8.11 -22.02
CA ALA A 368 -5.38 -8.65 -23.08
C ALA A 368 -5.52 -10.17 -23.21
N PHE A 369 -5.41 -10.90 -22.09
CA PHE A 369 -5.57 -12.34 -22.13
C PHE A 369 -7.02 -12.78 -22.38
N ALA A 370 -8.03 -12.05 -21.89
CA ALA A 370 -9.45 -12.34 -22.11
C ALA A 370 -9.89 -12.13 -23.55
N THR A 371 -9.28 -11.19 -24.26
CA THR A 371 -9.59 -10.88 -25.66
C THR A 371 -8.63 -11.55 -26.65
N ALA A 372 -7.51 -12.11 -26.18
CA ALA A 372 -6.57 -12.85 -27.03
C ALA A 372 -7.24 -14.00 -27.79
N PRO A 373 -6.86 -14.25 -29.06
CA PRO A 373 -7.42 -15.32 -29.89
C PRO A 373 -7.11 -16.71 -29.33
N GLN A 374 -6.01 -16.87 -28.59
CA GLN A 374 -5.62 -18.12 -27.96
C GLN A 374 -5.22 -17.87 -26.51
N LYS A 375 -5.86 -18.59 -25.59
CA LYS A 375 -5.52 -18.56 -24.15
C LYS A 375 -4.27 -19.40 -23.89
N PRO A 376 -3.46 -19.12 -22.85
CA PRO A 376 -2.33 -19.97 -22.47
C PRO A 376 -2.74 -21.42 -22.16
N ARG A 377 -1.78 -22.35 -22.11
CA ARG A 377 -2.06 -23.77 -21.79
C ARG A 377 -2.50 -23.92 -20.33
N ARG A 378 -1.77 -23.26 -19.42
CA ARG A 378 -2.12 -23.09 -18.01
C ARG A 378 -3.24 -22.07 -17.84
N SER A 379 -3.95 -22.16 -16.72
CA SER A 379 -4.86 -21.11 -16.31
C SER A 379 -4.09 -19.90 -15.78
N LEU A 380 -4.70 -18.73 -15.84
CA LEU A 380 -4.21 -17.52 -15.19
C LEU A 380 -5.09 -17.21 -13.97
N LEU A 381 -4.45 -16.90 -12.85
CA LEU A 381 -5.11 -16.49 -11.62
C LEU A 381 -4.78 -15.03 -11.35
N PHE A 382 -5.80 -14.17 -11.38
CA PHE A 382 -5.68 -12.75 -11.08
C PHE A 382 -6.12 -12.54 -9.62
N VAL A 383 -5.24 -11.97 -8.80
CA VAL A 383 -5.49 -11.71 -7.38
C VAL A 383 -5.20 -10.24 -7.10
N PHE A 384 -6.23 -9.47 -6.83
CA PHE A 384 -6.12 -8.08 -6.40
C PHE A 384 -6.18 -8.04 -4.88
N HIS A 385 -5.06 -7.74 -4.24
CA HIS A 385 -4.91 -7.82 -2.80
C HIS A 385 -5.45 -6.58 -2.09
N VAL A 386 -5.91 -6.77 -0.86
CA VAL A 386 -6.30 -5.71 0.07
C VAL A 386 -5.33 -5.67 1.24
N ALA A 387 -5.22 -4.53 1.90
CA ALA A 387 -4.52 -4.38 3.17
C ALA A 387 -3.02 -4.70 3.07
N GLU A 388 -2.43 -4.37 1.93
CA GLU A 388 -0.98 -4.41 1.72
C GLU A 388 -0.31 -3.41 2.69
N GLU A 389 -0.81 -2.17 2.69
CA GLU A 389 -0.24 -1.00 3.38
C GLU A 389 -0.21 -1.14 4.91
N ILE A 390 -1.05 -2.03 5.43
CA ILE A 390 -1.18 -2.30 6.86
C ILE A 390 -0.62 -3.67 7.27
N GLY A 391 0.11 -4.33 6.36
CA GLY A 391 0.93 -5.50 6.68
C GLY A 391 0.70 -6.73 5.80
N LEU A 392 0.47 -6.55 4.49
CA LEU A 392 0.31 -7.65 3.52
C LEU A 392 -0.87 -8.57 3.82
N LEU A 393 -1.90 -8.08 4.52
CA LEU A 393 -2.90 -8.94 5.17
C LEU A 393 -3.75 -9.71 4.15
N GLY A 394 -4.04 -9.12 2.99
CA GLY A 394 -4.78 -9.78 1.91
C GLY A 394 -4.00 -10.92 1.27
N ALA A 395 -2.72 -10.73 0.94
CA ALA A 395 -1.88 -11.80 0.39
C ALA A 395 -1.51 -12.87 1.43
N ASP A 396 -1.31 -12.45 2.67
CA ASP A 396 -1.13 -13.34 3.82
C ASP A 396 -2.33 -14.28 3.95
N TYR A 397 -3.53 -13.70 4.00
CA TYR A 397 -4.77 -14.46 4.09
C TYR A 397 -5.00 -15.36 2.87
N PHE A 398 -4.79 -14.85 1.65
CA PHE A 398 -4.95 -15.63 0.43
C PHE A 398 -4.03 -16.86 0.43
N THR A 399 -2.77 -16.71 0.83
CA THR A 399 -1.80 -17.83 0.79
C THR A 399 -2.06 -18.86 1.89
N GLU A 400 -2.68 -18.47 3.01
CA GLU A 400 -3.17 -19.38 4.06
C GLU A 400 -4.52 -20.03 3.70
N HIS A 401 -5.37 -19.33 2.95
CA HIS A 401 -6.72 -19.77 2.54
C HIS A 401 -6.88 -19.69 1.02
N PRO A 402 -6.07 -20.42 0.24
CA PRO A 402 -6.00 -20.19 -1.19
C PRO A 402 -7.24 -20.78 -1.89
N THR A 403 -7.78 -20.04 -2.85
CA THR A 403 -8.98 -20.47 -3.60
C THR A 403 -8.67 -21.44 -4.75
N VAL A 404 -7.38 -21.71 -4.97
CA VAL A 404 -6.84 -22.82 -5.75
C VAL A 404 -5.73 -23.49 -4.92
N PRO A 405 -5.42 -24.79 -5.11
CA PRO A 405 -4.31 -25.40 -4.37
C PRO A 405 -3.01 -24.62 -4.59
N LEU A 406 -2.35 -24.14 -3.53
CA LEU A 406 -1.16 -23.27 -3.69
C LEU A 406 -0.03 -23.97 -4.46
N ASP A 407 0.13 -25.29 -4.27
CA ASP A 407 1.07 -26.12 -5.03
C ASP A 407 0.78 -26.17 -6.53
N SER A 408 -0.41 -25.78 -6.99
CA SER A 408 -0.74 -25.67 -8.42
C SER A 408 -0.29 -24.36 -9.05
N VAL A 409 0.07 -23.35 -8.25
CA VAL A 409 0.65 -22.08 -8.72
C VAL A 409 2.11 -22.32 -9.11
N VAL A 410 2.45 -22.12 -10.38
CA VAL A 410 3.79 -22.39 -10.93
C VAL A 410 4.76 -21.23 -10.71
N ALA A 411 4.23 -20.02 -10.65
CA ALA A 411 4.93 -18.78 -10.34
C ALA A 411 3.89 -17.72 -9.99
N GLN A 412 4.29 -16.72 -9.21
CA GLN A 412 3.53 -15.50 -8.99
C GLN A 412 4.30 -14.30 -9.54
N LEU A 413 3.64 -13.48 -10.34
CA LEU A 413 4.19 -12.22 -10.83
C LEU A 413 3.45 -11.09 -10.12
N ASN A 414 4.21 -10.28 -9.38
CA ASN A 414 3.68 -9.15 -8.62
C ASN A 414 4.04 -7.85 -9.33
N MET A 415 3.12 -6.90 -9.38
CA MET A 415 3.38 -5.57 -9.90
C MET A 415 2.91 -4.57 -8.87
N ASP A 416 3.83 -3.72 -8.45
CA ASP A 416 3.57 -2.68 -7.46
C ASP A 416 4.55 -1.51 -7.72
N MET A 417 3.99 -0.33 -7.97
CA MET A 417 4.68 0.87 -8.46
C MET A 417 5.40 0.64 -9.80
N VAL A 418 4.63 0.48 -10.88
CA VAL A 418 5.12 0.20 -12.25
C VAL A 418 4.95 1.37 -13.24
N GLY A 419 4.62 2.55 -12.75
CA GLY A 419 4.38 3.76 -13.55
C GLY A 419 5.47 4.83 -13.48
N ARG A 420 6.54 4.65 -12.70
CA ARG A 420 7.59 5.68 -12.44
C ARG A 420 9.00 5.14 -12.71
N GLY A 421 9.99 5.56 -11.90
CA GLY A 421 11.39 5.16 -12.02
C GLY A 421 12.16 5.99 -13.04
N GLY A 422 11.90 7.30 -13.10
CA GLY A 422 12.66 8.25 -13.89
C GLY A 422 14.00 8.60 -13.26
N VAL A 423 14.81 9.38 -13.98
CA VAL A 423 16.13 9.86 -13.52
C VAL A 423 16.07 10.68 -12.22
N ASP A 424 14.94 11.35 -11.99
CA ASP A 424 14.69 12.17 -10.80
C ASP A 424 14.16 11.36 -9.60
N ASP A 425 13.71 10.12 -9.85
CA ASP A 425 13.14 9.24 -8.82
C ASP A 425 14.23 8.44 -8.11
N ILE A 426 15.05 7.72 -8.89
CA ILE A 426 16.04 6.78 -8.35
C ILE A 426 17.37 6.83 -9.11
N ALA A 427 18.47 6.56 -8.41
CA ALA A 427 19.78 6.46 -9.03
C ALA A 427 19.81 5.33 -10.08
N GLY A 428 20.26 5.63 -11.30
CA GLY A 428 20.19 4.68 -12.42
C GLY A 428 18.82 4.58 -13.10
N GLY A 429 17.83 5.35 -12.64
CA GLY A 429 16.49 5.43 -13.24
C GLY A 429 16.50 5.97 -14.67
N GLY A 430 15.37 5.84 -15.36
CA GLY A 430 15.18 6.28 -16.74
C GLY A 430 14.27 5.37 -17.57
N PRO A 431 14.15 5.63 -18.88
CA PRO A 431 13.23 4.90 -19.77
C PRO A 431 13.52 3.40 -19.91
N GLY A 432 14.75 2.98 -19.62
CA GLY A 432 15.18 1.58 -19.66
C GLY A 432 15.25 0.91 -18.30
N TYR A 433 15.00 1.60 -17.19
CA TYR A 433 15.16 1.06 -15.85
C TYR A 433 13.94 0.25 -15.40
N LEU A 434 14.16 -0.94 -14.84
CA LEU A 434 13.14 -1.71 -14.13
C LEU A 434 13.79 -2.50 -12.98
N GLN A 435 13.24 -2.42 -11.78
CA GLN A 435 13.68 -3.23 -10.66
C GLN A 435 12.98 -4.59 -10.68
N LEU A 436 13.73 -5.67 -10.46
CA LEU A 436 13.20 -6.98 -10.16
C LEU A 436 13.58 -7.43 -8.74
N VAL A 437 12.61 -7.98 -8.02
CA VAL A 437 12.79 -8.50 -6.66
C VAL A 437 12.24 -9.92 -6.57
N GLY A 438 12.97 -10.82 -5.90
CA GLY A 438 12.61 -12.23 -5.72
C GLY A 438 12.84 -13.15 -6.92
N SER A 439 13.05 -12.61 -8.13
CA SER A 439 13.06 -13.33 -9.41
C SER A 439 14.05 -14.49 -9.51
N ARG A 440 15.13 -14.45 -8.72
CA ARG A 440 16.20 -15.46 -8.73
C ARG A 440 16.40 -16.15 -7.37
N ARG A 441 15.59 -15.82 -6.35
CA ARG A 441 15.80 -16.30 -4.98
C ARG A 441 15.39 -17.75 -4.80
N LEU A 442 14.21 -18.11 -5.31
CA LEU A 442 13.69 -19.47 -5.20
C LEU A 442 13.95 -20.31 -6.45
N SER A 443 14.05 -19.66 -7.61
CA SER A 443 14.23 -20.32 -8.92
C SER A 443 15.04 -19.45 -9.86
N ARG A 444 16.30 -19.81 -10.10
CA ARG A 444 17.13 -19.22 -11.15
C ARG A 444 16.53 -19.44 -12.53
N GLU A 445 15.86 -20.58 -12.76
CA GLU A 445 15.15 -20.85 -14.01
C GLU A 445 14.04 -19.82 -14.30
N LEU A 446 13.32 -19.34 -13.28
CA LEU A 446 12.34 -18.25 -13.44
C LEU A 446 13.05 -16.95 -13.83
N GLY A 447 14.12 -16.58 -13.13
CA GLY A 447 14.88 -15.37 -13.45
C GLY A 447 15.51 -15.39 -14.85
N ASP A 448 16.06 -16.54 -15.28
CA ASP A 448 16.58 -16.73 -16.63
C ASP A 448 15.48 -16.58 -17.70
N LEU A 449 14.28 -17.08 -17.42
CA LEU A 449 13.13 -16.91 -18.31
C LEU A 449 12.75 -15.43 -18.44
N VAL A 450 12.70 -14.69 -17.34
CA VAL A 450 12.36 -13.25 -17.36
C VAL A 450 13.40 -12.46 -18.15
N GLU A 451 14.69 -12.72 -17.95
CA GLU A 451 15.80 -12.14 -18.74
C GLU A 451 15.67 -12.48 -20.22
N GLU A 452 15.34 -13.72 -20.56
CA GLU A 452 15.16 -14.15 -21.95
C GLU A 452 13.96 -13.49 -22.64
N VAL A 453 12.84 -13.34 -21.94
CA VAL A 453 11.69 -12.58 -22.47
C VAL A 453 12.07 -11.12 -22.67
N ASN A 454 12.80 -10.52 -21.72
CA ASN A 454 13.25 -9.13 -21.81
C ASN A 454 14.19 -8.88 -23.01
N ARG A 455 15.17 -9.77 -23.24
CA ARG A 455 16.09 -9.68 -24.40
C ARG A 455 15.36 -9.73 -25.75
N ARG A 456 14.16 -10.31 -25.81
CA ARG A 456 13.31 -10.37 -27.01
C ARG A 456 12.45 -9.12 -27.21
N GLN A 457 12.36 -8.24 -26.21
CA GLN A 457 11.59 -7.01 -26.33
C GLN A 457 12.25 -6.05 -27.35
N PRO A 458 11.48 -5.24 -28.09
CA PRO A 458 12.03 -4.25 -29.02
C PRO A 458 12.97 -3.25 -28.34
N GLN A 459 12.67 -2.92 -27.08
CA GLN A 459 13.48 -2.08 -26.21
C GLN A 459 13.59 -2.79 -24.85
N PRO A 460 14.60 -3.67 -24.67
CA PRO A 460 14.82 -4.36 -23.42
C PRO A 460 15.06 -3.39 -22.26
N PHE A 461 14.57 -3.74 -21.08
CA PHE A 461 14.91 -3.04 -19.85
C PHE A 461 16.30 -3.47 -19.36
N THR A 462 16.99 -2.56 -18.69
CA THR A 462 18.11 -2.88 -17.81
C THR A 462 17.53 -3.22 -16.45
N PHE A 463 17.60 -4.49 -16.06
CA PHE A 463 17.12 -4.92 -14.76
C PHE A 463 18.08 -4.54 -13.65
N ASP A 464 17.53 -3.94 -12.61
CA ASP A 464 18.21 -3.65 -11.36
C ASP A 464 17.76 -4.69 -10.31
N TYR A 465 18.73 -5.25 -9.58
CA TYR A 465 18.53 -6.24 -8.50
C TYR A 465 19.03 -5.73 -7.12
N GLY A 466 19.39 -4.45 -7.00
CA GLY A 466 19.87 -3.81 -5.78
C GLY A 466 18.89 -3.91 -4.61
N PHE A 467 17.58 -3.70 -4.83
CA PHE A 467 16.55 -3.92 -3.81
C PHE A 467 16.31 -5.39 -3.48
N ASP A 468 16.82 -6.32 -4.31
CA ASP A 468 16.82 -7.76 -4.07
C ASP A 468 18.12 -8.23 -3.39
N ALA A 469 19.03 -7.33 -2.99
CA ALA A 469 20.25 -7.73 -2.28
C ALA A 469 19.95 -8.10 -0.81
N ASP A 470 20.64 -9.14 -0.32
CA ASP A 470 20.55 -9.54 1.09
C ASP A 470 20.90 -8.38 2.03
N GLY A 471 20.09 -8.20 3.08
CA GLY A 471 20.30 -7.13 4.07
C GLY A 471 20.14 -5.69 3.54
N HIS A 472 19.59 -5.48 2.35
CA HIS A 472 19.30 -4.14 1.83
C HIS A 472 18.44 -3.34 2.84
N PRO A 473 18.79 -2.09 3.19
CA PRO A 473 18.15 -1.35 4.27
C PRO A 473 16.65 -1.10 4.06
N GLU A 474 16.22 -0.94 2.80
CA GLU A 474 14.80 -0.77 2.46
C GLU A 474 13.96 -2.03 2.64
N ARG A 475 14.58 -3.22 2.70
CA ARG A 475 13.91 -4.51 2.89
C ARG A 475 12.76 -4.80 1.92
N ILE A 476 12.87 -4.37 0.65
CA ILE A 476 11.80 -4.45 -0.36
C ILE A 476 11.31 -5.89 -0.62
N TYR A 477 12.18 -6.90 -0.51
CA TYR A 477 11.78 -8.31 -0.67
C TYR A 477 10.68 -8.74 0.32
N CYS A 478 10.56 -8.06 1.45
CA CYS A 478 9.57 -8.37 2.49
C CYS A 478 8.40 -7.36 2.55
N ARG A 479 8.28 -6.45 1.58
CA ARG A 479 7.39 -5.27 1.65
C ARG A 479 6.32 -5.21 0.55
N SER A 480 5.99 -6.34 -0.07
CA SER A 480 4.88 -6.40 -1.02
C SER A 480 4.34 -7.83 -1.10
N ASP A 481 3.19 -8.02 -1.73
CA ASP A 481 2.36 -9.23 -1.66
C ASP A 481 3.09 -10.52 -2.09
N HIS A 482 4.03 -10.41 -3.04
CA HIS A 482 4.87 -11.52 -3.51
C HIS A 482 5.54 -12.31 -2.36
N ALA A 483 5.94 -11.63 -1.28
CA ALA A 483 6.61 -12.24 -0.14
C ALA A 483 5.76 -13.34 0.51
N MET A 484 4.43 -13.16 0.52
CA MET A 484 3.49 -14.13 1.09
C MET A 484 3.36 -15.39 0.25
N TYR A 485 3.64 -15.32 -1.05
CA TYR A 485 3.72 -16.49 -1.94
C TYR A 485 5.08 -17.20 -1.79
N ALA A 486 6.16 -16.42 -1.75
CA ALA A 486 7.53 -16.92 -1.67
C ALA A 486 7.76 -17.79 -0.41
N ARG A 487 7.20 -17.41 0.75
CA ARG A 487 7.33 -18.20 1.99
C ARG A 487 6.73 -19.61 1.91
N TYR A 488 5.82 -19.86 0.97
CA TYR A 488 5.25 -21.20 0.69
C TYR A 488 5.98 -21.94 -0.45
N GLY A 489 7.08 -21.39 -0.95
CA GLY A 489 7.88 -21.98 -2.02
C GLY A 489 7.28 -21.78 -3.40
N VAL A 490 6.42 -20.79 -3.62
CA VAL A 490 6.01 -20.36 -4.96
C VAL A 490 7.11 -19.44 -5.51
N PRO A 491 7.74 -19.75 -6.67
CA PRO A 491 8.67 -18.83 -7.33
C PRO A 491 7.99 -17.50 -7.64
N VAL A 492 8.66 -16.38 -7.37
CA VAL A 492 8.08 -15.04 -7.54
C VAL A 492 8.95 -14.14 -8.42
N THR A 493 8.32 -13.19 -9.10
CA THR A 493 9.00 -12.04 -9.74
C THR A 493 8.17 -10.81 -9.39
N PHE A 494 8.74 -9.92 -8.59
CA PHE A 494 8.14 -8.63 -8.27
C PHE A 494 8.73 -7.56 -9.20
N PHE A 495 7.86 -6.99 -10.04
CA PHE A 495 8.14 -5.88 -10.94
C PHE A 495 7.85 -4.56 -10.22
N HIS A 496 8.88 -3.70 -10.15
CA HIS A 496 8.84 -2.44 -9.40
C HIS A 496 9.70 -1.39 -10.12
N THR A 497 9.35 -0.11 -10.02
CA THR A 497 10.11 0.98 -10.65
C THR A 497 10.90 1.84 -9.67
N GLY A 498 11.11 1.34 -8.46
CA GLY A 498 11.87 2.01 -7.42
C GLY A 498 11.00 2.98 -6.61
N LEU A 499 11.59 3.53 -5.55
CA LEU A 499 10.93 4.56 -4.76
C LEU A 499 11.04 5.92 -5.46
N HIS A 500 10.08 6.81 -5.19
CA HIS A 500 10.08 8.16 -5.75
C HIS A 500 9.62 9.21 -4.72
N HIS A 501 9.84 10.50 -5.05
CA HIS A 501 9.54 11.64 -4.18
C HIS A 501 8.05 11.88 -3.89
N ASP A 502 7.17 11.22 -4.64
CA ASP A 502 5.72 11.25 -4.47
C ASP A 502 5.18 10.04 -3.67
N TYR A 503 6.01 9.01 -3.41
CA TYR A 503 5.64 7.79 -2.68
C TYR A 503 5.02 8.11 -1.30
N HIS A 504 3.84 7.53 -1.01
CA HIS A 504 3.05 7.79 0.20
C HIS A 504 2.69 9.28 0.43
N GLN A 505 2.63 10.10 -0.63
CA GLN A 505 2.28 11.52 -0.53
C GLN A 505 0.95 11.84 -1.22
N VAL A 506 0.38 13.01 -0.88
CA VAL A 506 -0.75 13.60 -1.65
C VAL A 506 -0.34 13.97 -3.08
N THR A 507 0.93 13.80 -3.42
CA THR A 507 1.48 14.12 -4.73
C THR A 507 1.60 12.91 -5.65
N ASP A 508 1.26 11.71 -5.18
CA ASP A 508 1.20 10.50 -6.02
C ASP A 508 -0.06 10.50 -6.89
N GLU A 509 0.06 11.12 -8.07
CA GLU A 509 -1.06 11.48 -8.93
C GLU A 509 -0.88 10.99 -10.38
N PRO A 510 -2.00 10.70 -11.09
CA PRO A 510 -1.97 10.14 -12.44
C PRO A 510 -1.19 10.95 -13.47
N GLN A 511 -1.14 12.29 -13.34
CA GLN A 511 -0.43 13.15 -14.29
C GLN A 511 1.10 13.06 -14.22
N TYR A 512 1.65 12.36 -13.22
CA TYR A 512 3.10 12.20 -13.06
C TYR A 512 3.62 10.83 -13.51
N ILE A 513 2.73 9.96 -14.00
CA ILE A 513 3.07 8.62 -14.47
C ILE A 513 3.70 8.66 -15.86
N ASP A 514 4.74 7.86 -16.07
CA ASP A 514 5.32 7.56 -17.38
C ASP A 514 4.55 6.40 -18.03
N TYR A 515 3.42 6.72 -18.67
CA TYR A 515 2.54 5.70 -19.25
C TYR A 515 3.17 4.91 -20.41
N GLU A 516 4.10 5.50 -21.15
CA GLU A 516 4.81 4.80 -22.24
C GLU A 516 5.71 3.70 -21.65
N LYS A 517 6.45 4.04 -20.58
CA LYS A 517 7.24 3.05 -19.85
C LYS A 517 6.34 2.01 -19.17
N MET A 518 5.26 2.43 -18.53
CA MET A 518 4.29 1.54 -17.88
C MET A 518 3.69 0.53 -18.88
N ALA A 519 3.34 0.97 -20.10
CA ALA A 519 2.83 0.09 -21.15
C ALA A 519 3.88 -0.94 -21.61
N ARG A 520 5.16 -0.55 -21.69
CA ARG A 520 6.26 -1.48 -21.98
C ARG A 520 6.48 -2.48 -20.84
N ILE A 521 6.35 -2.07 -19.59
CA ILE A 521 6.43 -2.98 -18.42
C ILE A 521 5.25 -3.96 -18.46
N ALA A 522 4.04 -3.49 -18.67
CA ALA A 522 2.85 -4.34 -18.80
C ALA A 522 3.00 -5.35 -19.96
N THR A 523 3.57 -4.94 -21.08
CA THR A 523 3.88 -5.82 -22.23
C THR A 523 4.92 -6.89 -21.86
N LEU A 524 5.99 -6.51 -21.14
CA LEU A 524 6.97 -7.48 -20.63
C LEU A 524 6.30 -8.51 -19.69
N ILE A 525 5.47 -8.05 -18.74
CA ILE A 525 4.76 -8.94 -17.80
C ILE A 525 3.81 -9.86 -18.57
N HIS A 526 3.09 -9.36 -19.57
CA HIS A 526 2.25 -10.15 -20.46
C HIS A 526 3.05 -11.28 -21.12
N ASP A 527 4.21 -10.96 -21.71
CA ASP A 527 5.01 -11.94 -22.44
C ASP A 527 5.65 -12.98 -21.52
N VAL A 528 6.09 -12.57 -20.32
CA VAL A 528 6.56 -13.50 -19.27
C VAL A 528 5.44 -14.44 -18.86
N THR A 529 4.24 -13.90 -18.65
CA THR A 529 3.03 -14.68 -18.32
C THR A 529 2.69 -15.67 -19.41
N LEU A 530 2.76 -15.26 -20.68
CA LEU A 530 2.46 -16.10 -21.82
C LEU A 530 3.47 -17.23 -21.97
N GLU A 531 4.76 -16.96 -21.77
CA GLU A 531 5.84 -17.97 -21.78
C GLU A 531 5.60 -18.99 -20.65
N LEU A 532 5.47 -18.52 -19.40
CA LEU A 532 5.15 -19.38 -18.25
C LEU A 532 3.86 -20.16 -18.45
N GLY A 533 2.85 -19.56 -19.07
CA GLY A 533 1.56 -20.19 -19.32
C GLY A 533 1.59 -21.29 -20.39
N ASN A 534 2.64 -21.35 -21.22
CA ASN A 534 2.75 -22.30 -22.34
C ASN A 534 3.85 -23.36 -22.19
N ARG A 535 4.85 -23.16 -21.31
CA ARG A 535 5.92 -24.15 -21.08
C ARG A 535 5.37 -25.49 -20.60
N ALA A 536 6.01 -26.59 -20.97
CA ALA A 536 5.60 -27.92 -20.50
C ALA A 536 5.85 -28.07 -18.98
N GLU A 537 7.04 -27.69 -18.54
CA GLU A 537 7.47 -27.78 -17.14
C GLU A 537 7.27 -26.44 -16.41
N ARG A 538 7.06 -26.51 -15.09
CA ARG A 538 7.12 -25.33 -14.20
C ARG A 538 8.57 -25.00 -13.85
N PRO A 539 8.90 -23.75 -13.51
CA PRO A 539 10.22 -23.41 -12.99
C PRO A 539 10.59 -24.26 -11.77
N LYS A 540 11.80 -24.81 -11.74
CA LYS A 540 12.28 -25.63 -10.62
C LYS A 540 12.76 -24.74 -9.48
N LEU A 541 12.50 -25.20 -8.25
CA LEU A 541 13.11 -24.59 -7.08
C LEU A 541 14.59 -24.99 -7.00
N ASP A 542 15.46 -24.04 -6.67
CA ASP A 542 16.89 -24.30 -6.46
C ASP A 542 17.18 -25.02 -5.13
N GLY A 543 16.23 -24.99 -4.20
CA GLY A 543 16.35 -25.56 -2.86
C GLY A 543 15.02 -26.06 -2.31
N PRO A 544 15.00 -26.49 -1.02
CA PRO A 544 13.77 -26.90 -0.37
C PRO A 544 12.79 -25.73 -0.24
N LYS A 545 11.50 -26.05 -0.08
CA LYS A 545 10.49 -25.04 0.25
C LYS A 545 10.87 -24.35 1.58
N PRO A 546 10.74 -23.02 1.68
CA PRO A 546 10.92 -22.32 2.94
C PRO A 546 9.92 -22.78 4.02
N ASP A 547 10.25 -22.51 5.28
CA ASP A 547 9.26 -22.58 6.37
C ASP A 547 8.35 -21.35 6.30
N PRO A 548 7.05 -21.50 6.05
CA PRO A 548 6.13 -20.37 5.92
C PRO A 548 5.95 -19.57 7.23
N ASN A 549 6.34 -20.13 8.38
CA ASN A 549 6.27 -19.45 9.68
C ASN A 549 7.57 -18.72 10.04
N ALA A 550 8.64 -18.89 9.25
CA ALA A 550 9.89 -18.18 9.48
C ALA A 550 9.72 -16.68 9.20
N ALA A 551 10.42 -15.84 9.98
CA ALA A 551 10.46 -14.41 9.71
C ALA A 551 11.04 -14.14 8.32
N CYS A 552 10.41 -13.24 7.55
CA CYS A 552 10.91 -12.85 6.24
C CYS A 552 12.34 -12.27 6.34
N LYS A 553 13.23 -12.79 5.50
CA LYS A 553 14.62 -12.37 5.41
C LYS A 553 14.81 -11.62 4.09
N GLN A 554 15.25 -10.36 4.21
CA GLN A 554 15.76 -9.60 3.08
C GLN A 554 17.04 -10.23 2.60
#